data_AF-A0A7H8NKD4-F1
#
_entry.id   AF-A0A7H8NKD4-F1
#
_cell.length_a   1.000
_cell.length_b   1.000
_cell.length_c   1.000
_cell.angle_alpha   90.00
_cell.angle_beta   90.00
_cell.angle_gamma   90.00
#
_symmetry.space_group_name_H-M   'P 1'
#
loop_
_entity.id
_entity.type
_entity.pdbx_description
1 polymer ?
#
loop_
_entity_poly.entity_id
_entity_poly.type
_entity_poly.pdbx_seq_one_letter_code
_entity_poly.pdbx_strand_id
1 'polypeptide(L)'
;MAGHVKLDQIAGEYQTLALEGCDGVGKSTLAARLSTHYGFTVVHSPKTPDHLDLVSRYREILTQTGRLLFDRCFISELVYGPLHRGRSRINWSQAIDLAESVVERSGTFVHLTAPPTVIQQRLLSRDGEANCLEDISALVDGYRKVFSTLADYARVLTLDTMSPELPTAG
;
A
#
# COMPACT_ATOMS: atom_id res chain seq x y z
N MET A 1 -8.13 -0.37 -22.60
CA MET A 1 -7.54 0.95 -22.91
C MET A 1 -7.65 1.95 -21.76
N ALA A 2 -8.75 2.02 -21.01
CA ALA A 2 -8.91 2.97 -19.88
C ALA A 2 -7.90 2.79 -18.72
N GLY A 3 -7.50 1.56 -18.41
CA GLY A 3 -6.62 1.32 -17.27
C GLY A 3 -5.15 1.71 -17.44
N HIS A 4 -4.66 1.71 -18.68
CA HIS A 4 -3.32 2.22 -18.98
C HIS A 4 -3.25 3.73 -18.75
N VAL A 5 -4.29 4.47 -19.15
CA VAL A 5 -4.37 5.93 -19.00
C VAL A 5 -4.22 6.37 -17.54
N LYS A 6 -4.82 5.63 -16.60
CA LYS A 6 -4.73 5.95 -15.16
C LYS A 6 -3.35 5.67 -14.58
N LEU A 7 -2.70 4.58 -15.01
CA LEU A 7 -1.34 4.25 -14.58
C LEU A 7 -0.29 5.18 -15.19
N ASP A 8 -0.43 5.52 -16.48
CA ASP A 8 0.40 6.50 -17.16
C ASP A 8 0.33 7.87 -16.47
N GLN A 9 -0.89 8.29 -16.10
CA GLN A 9 -1.08 9.54 -15.37
C GLN A 9 -0.40 9.50 -13.99
N ILE A 10 -0.65 8.46 -13.19
CA ILE A 10 -0.05 8.33 -11.84
C ILE A 10 1.48 8.29 -11.95
N ALA A 11 2.03 7.50 -12.88
CA ALA A 11 3.46 7.38 -13.06
C ALA A 11 4.10 8.65 -13.68
N GLY A 12 3.34 9.47 -14.41
CA GLY A 12 3.79 10.76 -14.91
C GLY A 12 3.80 11.85 -13.83
N GLU A 13 2.84 11.81 -12.90
CA GLU A 13 2.61 12.85 -11.89
C GLU A 13 3.51 12.69 -10.65
N TYR A 14 3.86 11.47 -10.27
CA TYR A 14 4.55 11.19 -8.99
C TYR A 14 5.94 10.58 -9.16
N GLN A 15 6.84 10.93 -8.24
CA GLN A 15 8.17 10.32 -8.11
C GLN A 15 8.21 9.27 -6.99
N THR A 16 7.31 9.35 -6.00
CA THR A 16 7.20 8.35 -4.93
C THR A 16 5.77 7.82 -4.87
N LEU A 17 5.61 6.51 -4.88
CA LEU A 17 4.30 5.85 -4.75
C LEU A 17 4.33 4.87 -3.59
N ALA A 18 3.34 4.94 -2.71
CA ALA A 18 3.18 3.96 -1.64
C ALA A 18 1.94 3.09 -1.86
N LEU A 19 2.15 1.84 -2.30
CA LEU A 19 1.07 0.88 -2.54
C LEU A 19 0.72 0.14 -1.27
N GLU A 20 -0.54 0.22 -0.88
CA GLU A 20 -1.06 -0.34 0.36
C GLU A 20 -2.43 -0.98 0.17
N GLY A 21 -2.76 -1.92 1.05
CA GLY A 21 -3.99 -2.70 0.98
C GLY A 21 -3.77 -4.12 1.50
N CYS A 22 -4.85 -4.88 1.63
CA CYS A 22 -4.82 -6.24 2.17
C CYS A 22 -3.95 -7.20 1.33
N ASP A 23 -3.49 -8.29 1.93
CA ASP A 23 -2.87 -9.41 1.22
C ASP A 23 -3.82 -9.93 0.14
N GLY A 24 -3.27 -10.41 -0.98
CA GLY A 24 -4.09 -10.90 -2.11
C GLY A 24 -4.77 -9.81 -2.97
N VAL A 25 -4.64 -8.52 -2.63
CA VAL A 25 -5.28 -7.44 -3.40
C VAL A 25 -4.59 -7.11 -4.74
N GLY A 26 -3.36 -7.59 -4.98
CA GLY A 26 -2.64 -7.36 -6.24
C GLY A 26 -1.54 -6.29 -6.22
N LYS A 27 -1.08 -5.87 -5.03
CA LYS A 27 -0.01 -4.86 -4.86
C LYS A 27 1.25 -5.21 -5.62
N SER A 28 1.81 -6.41 -5.41
CA SER A 28 3.07 -6.80 -6.04
C SER A 28 2.96 -6.90 -7.57
N THR A 29 1.78 -7.26 -8.10
CA THR A 29 1.49 -7.24 -9.55
C THR A 29 1.54 -5.82 -10.11
N LEU A 30 0.92 -4.86 -9.41
CA LEU A 30 0.99 -3.45 -9.79
C LEU A 30 2.42 -2.90 -9.63
N ALA A 31 3.11 -3.30 -8.57
CA ALA A 31 4.47 -2.87 -8.29
C ALA A 31 5.45 -3.29 -9.40
N ALA A 32 5.36 -4.55 -9.84
CA ALA A 32 6.16 -5.07 -10.95
C ALA A 32 5.93 -4.26 -12.23
N ARG A 33 4.67 -3.96 -12.58
CA ARG A 33 4.35 -3.16 -13.77
C ARG A 33 4.91 -1.74 -13.69
N LEU A 34 4.73 -1.06 -12.55
CA LEU A 34 5.25 0.28 -12.34
C LEU A 34 6.78 0.33 -12.43
N SER A 35 7.44 -0.69 -11.89
CA SER A 35 8.90 -0.84 -12.01
C SER A 35 9.35 -1.07 -13.45
N THR A 36 8.79 -2.08 -14.12
CA THR A 36 9.19 -2.47 -15.49
C THR A 36 8.91 -1.38 -16.52
N HIS A 37 7.79 -0.67 -16.43
CA HIS A 37 7.35 0.25 -17.47
C HIS A 37 7.64 1.73 -17.18
N TYR A 38 7.86 2.11 -15.92
CA TYR A 38 7.98 3.52 -15.53
C TYR A 38 9.20 3.83 -14.65
N GLY A 39 10.11 2.86 -14.49
CA GLY A 39 11.42 3.05 -13.88
C GLY A 39 11.39 3.26 -12.37
N PHE A 40 10.34 2.80 -11.68
CA PHE A 40 10.30 2.83 -10.22
C PHE A 40 11.21 1.76 -9.61
N THR A 41 12.02 2.16 -8.63
CA THR A 41 12.74 1.25 -7.74
C THR A 41 11.79 0.75 -6.66
N VAL A 42 11.57 -0.57 -6.63
CA VAL A 42 10.65 -1.18 -5.66
C VAL A 42 11.36 -1.36 -4.32
N VAL A 43 10.79 -0.76 -3.28
CA VAL A 43 11.14 -1.03 -1.89
C VAL A 43 10.09 -1.96 -1.31
N HIS A 44 10.43 -3.24 -1.17
CA HIS A 44 9.55 -4.20 -0.53
C HIS A 44 9.70 -4.11 0.99
N SER A 45 8.59 -3.84 1.70
CA SER A 45 8.59 -3.71 3.15
C SER A 45 7.79 -4.86 3.80
N PRO A 46 8.41 -6.04 3.99
CA PRO A 46 7.78 -7.11 4.73
C PRO A 46 7.64 -6.72 6.21
N LYS A 47 6.98 -7.58 7.01
CA LYS A 47 6.86 -7.39 8.45
C LYS A 47 8.24 -7.09 9.04
N THR A 48 8.43 -5.84 9.45
CA THR A 48 9.71 -5.41 10.02
C THR A 48 9.85 -6.01 11.42
N PRO A 49 11.00 -6.62 11.77
CA PRO A 49 11.25 -7.15 13.10
C PRO A 49 10.91 -6.16 14.22
N ASP A 50 10.42 -6.67 15.35
CA ASP A 50 9.90 -5.84 16.44
C ASP A 50 10.96 -4.95 17.13
N HIS A 51 12.24 -5.29 16.98
CA HIS A 51 13.37 -4.54 17.57
C HIS A 51 13.86 -3.36 16.72
N LEU A 52 13.37 -3.20 15.49
CA LEU A 52 13.77 -2.10 14.62
C LEU A 52 12.83 -0.91 14.76
N ASP A 53 13.40 0.31 14.84
CA ASP A 53 12.62 1.53 14.78
C ASP A 53 12.08 1.75 13.36
N LEU A 54 10.76 1.59 13.21
CA LEU A 54 10.06 1.77 11.95
C LEU A 54 10.22 3.19 11.41
N VAL A 55 10.18 4.21 12.28
CA VAL A 55 10.18 5.60 11.85
C VAL A 55 11.53 5.95 11.23
N SER A 56 12.63 5.67 11.91
CA SER A 56 13.97 5.91 11.37
C SER A 56 14.22 5.16 10.08
N ARG A 57 13.78 3.89 9.97
CA ARG A 57 13.90 3.10 8.74
C ARG A 57 13.24 3.78 7.55
N TYR A 58 11.98 4.22 7.68
CA TYR A 58 11.29 4.86 6.57
C TYR A 58 11.85 6.24 6.24
N ARG A 59 12.27 7.01 7.25
CA ARG A 59 12.98 8.28 7.01
C ARG A 59 14.24 8.07 6.17
N GLU A 60 15.05 7.07 6.51
CA GLU A 60 16.27 6.75 5.77
C GLU A 60 15.96 6.38 4.30
N ILE A 61 14.98 5.50 4.07
CA ILE A 61 14.59 5.12 2.70
C ILE A 61 14.09 6.35 1.91
N LEU A 62 13.32 7.23 2.56
CA LEU A 62 12.81 8.47 1.95
C LEU A 62 13.94 9.50 1.69
N THR A 63 15.19 9.27 2.08
CA THR A 63 16.31 10.11 1.63
C THR A 63 16.88 9.70 0.27
N GLN A 64 16.56 8.49 -0.22
CA GLN A 64 17.10 7.96 -1.48
C GLN A 64 16.67 8.80 -2.69
N THR A 65 17.50 8.86 -3.73
CA THR A 65 17.16 9.61 -4.95
C THR A 65 16.40 8.73 -5.96
N GLY A 66 15.77 9.38 -6.95
CA GLY A 66 15.04 8.70 -8.00
C GLY A 66 13.62 8.29 -7.62
N ARG A 67 13.01 7.47 -8.49
CA ARG A 67 11.62 7.06 -8.39
C ARG A 67 11.46 5.89 -7.42
N LEU A 68 10.69 6.07 -6.36
CA LEU A 68 10.50 5.05 -5.32
C LEU A 68 9.08 4.49 -5.35
N LEU A 69 8.97 3.17 -5.20
CA LEU A 69 7.71 2.48 -5.09
C LEU A 69 7.73 1.56 -3.87
N PHE A 70 6.97 1.91 -2.84
CA PHE A 70 6.79 1.04 -1.69
C PHE A 70 5.74 -0.02 -2.01
N ASP A 71 6.14 -1.29 -2.04
CA ASP A 71 5.21 -2.42 -1.94
C ASP A 71 5.04 -2.73 -0.45
N ARG A 72 4.01 -2.11 0.15
CA ARG A 72 3.83 -1.83 1.57
C ARG A 72 4.80 -0.82 2.14
N CYS A 73 4.31 -0.05 3.10
CA CYS A 73 5.06 0.91 3.89
C CYS A 73 4.57 0.90 5.35
N PHE A 74 4.83 2.00 6.08
CA PHE A 74 4.45 2.16 7.48
C PHE A 74 2.93 2.15 7.71
N ILE A 75 2.12 2.42 6.69
CA ILE A 75 0.65 2.39 6.77
C ILE A 75 0.14 1.00 7.17
N SER A 76 0.80 -0.06 6.68
CA SER A 76 0.52 -1.43 7.10
C SER A 76 0.56 -1.60 8.64
N GLU A 77 1.44 -0.88 9.35
CA GLU A 77 1.53 -0.98 10.80
C GLU A 77 0.29 -0.41 11.51
N LEU A 78 -0.31 0.66 10.98
CA LEU A 78 -1.54 1.26 11.52
C LEU A 78 -2.76 0.36 11.38
N VAL A 79 -2.71 -0.62 10.47
CA VAL A 79 -3.79 -1.58 10.24
C VAL A 79 -3.51 -2.89 10.96
N TYR A 80 -2.41 -3.56 10.61
CA TYR A 80 -2.08 -4.89 11.12
C TYR A 80 -1.67 -4.87 12.60
N GLY A 81 -1.05 -3.79 13.09
CA GLY A 81 -0.64 -3.67 14.49
C GLY A 81 -1.83 -3.77 15.45
N PRO A 82 -2.81 -2.85 15.35
CA PRO A 82 -4.02 -2.92 16.18
C PRO A 82 -4.79 -4.22 16.03
N LEU A 83 -4.96 -4.75 14.81
CA LEU A 83 -5.74 -5.96 14.58
C LEU A 83 -5.08 -7.22 15.14
N HIS A 84 -3.76 -7.38 14.99
CA HIS A 84 -3.08 -8.62 15.39
C HIS A 84 -2.41 -8.55 16.76
N ARG A 85 -2.09 -7.34 17.25
CA ARG A 85 -1.33 -7.13 18.50
C ARG A 85 -2.04 -6.20 19.49
N GLY A 86 -3.23 -5.69 19.15
CA GLY A 86 -3.96 -4.73 19.98
C GLY A 86 -3.35 -3.32 20.02
N ARG A 87 -2.22 -3.09 19.33
CA ARG A 87 -1.55 -1.78 19.24
C ARG A 87 -0.67 -1.63 18.01
N SER A 88 -0.54 -0.39 17.54
CA SER A 88 0.44 0.00 16.52
C SER A 88 1.79 0.35 17.17
N ARG A 89 2.90 0.05 16.49
CA ARG A 89 4.25 0.49 16.88
C ARG A 89 4.53 1.96 16.56
N ILE A 90 3.75 2.54 15.65
CA ILE A 90 3.81 3.98 15.34
C ILE A 90 2.48 4.65 15.70
N ASN A 91 2.54 5.89 16.16
CA ASN A 91 1.34 6.70 16.39
C ASN A 91 1.00 7.56 15.15
N TRP A 92 -0.15 8.22 15.19
CA TRP A 92 -0.62 9.07 14.08
C TRP A 92 0.29 10.26 13.80
N SER A 93 0.88 10.89 14.82
CA SER A 93 1.84 11.99 14.59
C SER A 93 3.03 11.49 13.78
N GLN A 94 3.63 10.35 14.13
CA GLN A 94 4.74 9.76 13.39
C GLN A 94 4.33 9.35 11.96
N ALA A 95 3.11 8.84 11.79
CA ALA A 95 2.60 8.49 10.47
C ALA A 95 2.37 9.71 9.58
N ILE A 96 1.89 10.82 10.15
CA ILE A 96 1.71 12.11 9.46
C ILE A 96 3.08 12.67 9.06
N ASP A 97 4.06 12.72 9.96
CA ASP A 97 5.43 13.16 9.64
C ASP A 97 6.02 12.36 8.45
N LEU A 98 5.85 11.04 8.45
CA LEU A 98 6.30 10.19 7.36
C LEU A 98 5.51 10.41 6.06
N ALA A 99 4.22 10.73 6.17
CA ALA A 99 3.39 11.05 5.02
C ALA A 99 3.78 12.39 4.39
N GLU A 100 4.09 13.39 5.20
CA GLU A 100 4.65 14.67 4.74
C GLU A 100 5.96 14.43 3.98
N SER A 101 6.87 13.60 4.51
CA SER A 101 8.10 13.23 3.80
C SER A 101 7.85 12.53 2.44
N VAL A 102 6.77 11.76 2.31
CA VAL A 102 6.35 11.20 1.01
C VAL A 102 5.87 12.31 0.06
N VAL A 103 5.07 13.24 0.55
CA VAL A 103 4.54 14.37 -0.22
C VAL A 103 5.65 15.31 -0.69
N GLU A 104 6.61 15.65 0.18
CA GLU A 104 7.79 16.47 -0.13
C GLU A 104 8.62 15.88 -1.28
N ARG A 105 8.60 14.55 -1.43
CA ARG A 105 9.23 13.84 -2.55
C ARG A 105 8.34 13.73 -3.79
N SER A 106 7.35 14.61 -3.93
CA SER A 106 6.35 14.54 -5.00
C SER A 106 5.68 13.16 -5.05
N GLY A 107 5.23 12.69 -3.88
CA GLY A 107 4.67 11.35 -3.73
C GLY A 107 3.20 11.32 -3.32
N THR A 108 2.59 10.14 -3.47
CA THR A 108 1.20 9.87 -3.08
C THR A 108 1.04 8.44 -2.56
N PHE A 109 -0.05 8.23 -1.82
CA PHE A 109 -0.46 6.92 -1.33
C PHE A 109 -1.53 6.32 -2.22
N VAL A 110 -1.39 5.03 -2.54
CA VAL A 110 -2.32 4.29 -3.39
C VAL A 110 -2.90 3.15 -2.57
N HIS A 111 -4.18 3.27 -2.22
CA HIS A 111 -4.96 2.21 -1.60
C HIS A 111 -5.52 1.28 -2.66
N LEU A 112 -5.01 0.06 -2.70
CA LEU A 112 -5.59 -1.02 -3.50
C LEU A 112 -6.65 -1.73 -2.68
N THR A 113 -7.83 -1.89 -3.26
CA THR A 113 -8.96 -2.57 -2.63
C THR A 113 -9.60 -3.60 -3.55
N ALA A 114 -10.33 -4.54 -2.95
CA ALA A 114 -11.19 -5.52 -3.60
C ALA A 114 -12.16 -6.07 -2.55
N PRO A 115 -13.28 -6.68 -2.97
CA PRO A 115 -14.17 -7.38 -2.04
C PRO A 115 -13.43 -8.47 -1.24
N PRO A 116 -13.72 -8.64 0.06
CA PRO A 116 -13.08 -9.67 0.90
C PRO A 116 -13.17 -11.09 0.31
N THR A 117 -14.29 -11.42 -0.34
CA THR A 117 -14.49 -12.72 -1.00
C THR A 117 -13.52 -12.93 -2.17
N VAL A 118 -13.27 -11.90 -2.97
CA VAL A 118 -12.29 -11.92 -4.06
C VAL A 118 -10.87 -12.08 -3.50
N ILE A 119 -10.55 -11.34 -2.44
CA ILE A 119 -9.24 -11.44 -1.77
C ILE A 119 -9.03 -12.87 -1.26
N GLN A 120 -10.01 -13.44 -0.57
CA GLN A 120 -9.95 -14.80 -0.05
C GLN A 120 -9.74 -15.82 -1.18
N GLN A 121 -10.49 -15.72 -2.27
CA GLN A 121 -10.33 -16.59 -3.43
C GLN A 121 -8.94 -16.50 -4.05
N ARG A 122 -8.38 -15.28 -4.19
CA ARG A 122 -7.01 -15.07 -4.70
C ARG A 122 -5.96 -15.69 -3.78
N LEU A 123 -6.12 -15.54 -2.46
CA LEU A 123 -5.21 -16.15 -1.48
C LEU A 123 -5.28 -17.69 -1.53
N LEU A 124 -6.48 -18.27 -1.53
CA LEU A 124 -6.67 -19.72 -1.68
C LEU A 124 -6.07 -20.25 -2.98
N SER A 125 -6.24 -19.53 -4.09
CA SER A 125 -5.71 -19.95 -5.39
C SER A 125 -4.18 -19.88 -5.44
N ARG A 126 -3.57 -18.91 -4.77
CA ARG A 126 -2.12 -18.67 -4.78
C ARG A 126 -1.38 -19.55 -3.78
N ASP A 127 -1.89 -19.64 -2.56
CA ASP A 127 -1.17 -20.21 -1.40
C ASP A 127 -1.80 -21.53 -0.91
N GLY A 128 -3.00 -21.88 -1.38
CA GLY A 128 -3.76 -23.04 -0.87
C GLY A 128 -4.46 -22.79 0.47
N GLU A 129 -4.21 -21.65 1.10
CA GLU A 129 -4.77 -21.24 2.39
C GLU A 129 -5.15 -19.75 2.39
N ALA A 130 -6.09 -19.37 3.23
CA ALA A 130 -6.49 -17.99 3.45
C ALA A 130 -7.11 -17.82 4.84
N ASN A 131 -7.02 -16.61 5.38
CA ASN A 131 -7.75 -16.23 6.59
C ASN A 131 -9.27 -16.34 6.37
N CYS A 132 -10.04 -16.41 7.45
CA CYS A 132 -11.49 -16.38 7.36
C CYS A 132 -11.97 -15.04 6.77
N LEU A 133 -13.21 -15.04 6.28
CA LEU A 133 -13.76 -13.87 5.58
C LEU A 133 -13.90 -12.67 6.51
N GLU A 134 -14.18 -12.93 7.79
CA GLU A 134 -14.30 -11.93 8.85
C GLU A 134 -12.97 -11.20 9.07
N ASP A 135 -11.86 -11.94 9.16
CA ASP A 135 -10.52 -11.37 9.33
C ASP A 135 -10.11 -10.52 8.12
N ILE A 136 -10.38 -11.01 6.91
CA ILE A 136 -10.11 -10.26 5.68
C ILE A 136 -10.97 -8.99 5.62
N SER A 137 -12.24 -9.08 6.02
CA SER A 137 -13.13 -7.93 6.09
C SER A 137 -12.64 -6.89 7.09
N ALA A 138 -12.17 -7.33 8.27
CA ALA A 138 -11.57 -6.44 9.27
C ALA A 138 -10.33 -5.73 8.73
N LEU A 139 -9.47 -6.42 7.97
CA LEU A 139 -8.32 -5.82 7.30
C LEU A 139 -8.72 -4.77 6.26
N VAL A 140 -9.68 -5.10 5.39
CA VAL A 140 -10.19 -4.17 4.37
C VAL A 140 -10.79 -2.92 5.02
N ASP A 141 -11.59 -3.08 6.08
CA ASP A 141 -12.17 -1.97 6.82
C ASP A 141 -11.11 -1.15 7.58
N GLY A 142 -10.09 -1.82 8.12
CA GLY A 142 -8.95 -1.17 8.76
C GLY A 142 -8.19 -0.26 7.80
N TYR A 143 -7.87 -0.78 6.60
CA TYR A 143 -7.27 0.02 5.54
C TYR A 143 -8.15 1.18 5.11
N ARG A 144 -9.46 0.97 4.92
CA ARG A 144 -10.41 2.04 4.57
C ARG A 144 -10.38 3.17 5.61
N LYS A 145 -10.41 2.84 6.90
CA LYS A 145 -10.36 3.83 7.99
C LYS A 145 -9.05 4.61 7.99
N VAL A 146 -7.91 3.91 7.93
CA VAL A 146 -6.59 4.56 7.92
C VAL A 146 -6.44 5.48 6.72
N PHE A 147 -6.86 5.05 5.52
CA PHE A 147 -6.80 5.90 4.33
C PHE A 147 -7.77 7.08 4.37
N SER A 148 -8.95 6.93 5.00
CA SER A 148 -9.86 8.05 5.21
C SER A 148 -9.23 9.13 6.07
N THR A 149 -8.52 8.76 7.14
CA THR A 149 -7.83 9.73 8.00
C THR A 149 -6.57 10.29 7.33
N LEU A 150 -5.83 9.49 6.57
CA LEU A 150 -4.66 9.96 5.83
C LEU A 150 -5.01 10.99 4.75
N ALA A 151 -6.21 10.90 4.17
CA ALA A 151 -6.70 11.82 3.15
C ALA A 151 -6.80 13.29 3.63
N ASP A 152 -6.89 13.51 4.95
CA ASP A 152 -6.91 14.85 5.54
C ASP A 152 -5.52 15.54 5.48
N TYR A 153 -4.44 14.76 5.26
CA TYR A 153 -3.05 15.23 5.34
C TYR A 153 -2.27 15.05 4.04
N ALA A 154 -2.64 14.06 3.22
CA ALA A 154 -1.95 13.76 1.98
C ALA A 154 -2.93 13.35 0.88
N ARG A 155 -2.53 13.54 -0.38
CA ARG A 155 -3.30 13.00 -1.50
C ARG A 155 -3.25 11.48 -1.46
N VAL A 156 -4.44 10.88 -1.46
CA VAL A 156 -4.63 9.43 -1.54
C VAL A 156 -5.40 9.07 -2.81
N LEU A 157 -5.00 7.98 -3.46
CA LEU A 157 -5.68 7.41 -4.61
C LEU A 157 -6.24 6.05 -4.21
N THR A 158 -7.53 5.82 -4.44
CA THR A 158 -8.13 4.49 -4.22
C THR A 158 -8.35 3.79 -5.56
N LEU A 159 -7.89 2.55 -5.63
CA LEU A 159 -7.85 1.72 -6.83
C LEU A 159 -8.55 0.39 -6.53
N ASP A 160 -9.73 0.18 -7.13
CA ASP A 160 -10.41 -1.12 -7.10
C ASP A 160 -9.79 -2.06 -8.14
N THR A 161 -9.16 -3.13 -7.65
CA THR A 161 -8.45 -4.12 -8.48
C THR A 161 -9.37 -5.11 -9.19
N MET A 162 -10.69 -4.97 -9.03
CA MET A 162 -11.70 -5.61 -9.86
C MET A 162 -12.22 -4.70 -10.98
N SER A 163 -11.93 -3.41 -10.91
CA SER A 163 -12.33 -2.50 -11.98
C SER A 163 -11.55 -2.84 -13.26
N PRO A 164 -12.19 -2.89 -14.44
CA PRO A 164 -11.53 -3.12 -15.72
C PRO A 164 -10.53 -2.01 -16.10
N GLU A 165 -10.52 -0.92 -15.33
CA GLU A 165 -9.51 0.14 -15.36
C GLU A 165 -8.19 -0.26 -14.67
N LEU A 166 -8.09 -1.45 -14.09
CA LEU A 166 -6.83 -2.01 -13.62
C LEU A 166 -6.68 -3.43 -14.17
N PRO A 167 -5.45 -3.85 -14.48
CA PRO A 167 -5.23 -5.22 -14.90
C PRO A 167 -5.64 -6.16 -13.78
N THR A 168 -6.42 -7.19 -14.11
CA THR A 168 -6.74 -8.26 -13.17
C THR A 168 -5.46 -8.83 -12.58
N ALA A 169 -5.40 -8.92 -11.24
CA ALA A 169 -4.38 -9.71 -10.58
C ALA A 169 -4.54 -11.16 -11.08
N GLY A 170 -3.55 -11.63 -11.85
CA GLY A 170 -3.45 -13.01 -12.30
C GLY A 170 -2.96 -13.92 -11.19
#